data_AF-A0A9Q1FJW4-F1
#
_entry.id   AF-A0A9Q1FJW4-F1
#
_cell.length_a   1.000
_cell.length_b   1.000
_cell.length_c   1.000
_cell.angle_alpha   90.00
_cell.angle_beta   90.00
_cell.angle_gamma   90.00
#
_symmetry.space_group_name_H-M   'P 1'
#
loop_
_entity.id
_entity.type
_entity.pdbx_description
1 polymer ?
#
loop_
_entity_poly.entity_id
_entity_poly.type
_entity_poly.pdbx_seq_one_letter_code
_entity_poly.pdbx_strand_id
1 'polypeptide(L)'
;MQANKRTYFTSFTNMCDEDGPVEDYPTEIAESLTGFDSSIGSVNKMVDTMISLSKNEVLQKLDPLEQAKLDLMSAYALNSLFWVYLVTQGINPKDHGIKQELERIRTYMNKVKEITDRKKAARLDRGAASRFVRNALWESEGDGSHQSKRRKQS
;
A
#
# COMPACT_ATOMS: atom_id res chain seq x y z
N MET A 1 -24.34 8.14 -34.11
CA MET A 1 -24.07 6.82 -33.48
C MET A 1 -23.77 6.91 -31.96
N GLN A 2 -24.39 7.83 -31.21
CA GLN A 2 -24.11 8.02 -29.77
C GLN A 2 -25.35 7.94 -28.84
N ALA A 3 -26.52 7.55 -29.35
CA ALA A 3 -27.75 7.54 -28.55
C ALA A 3 -28.01 6.26 -27.75
N ASN A 4 -27.21 5.20 -27.90
CA ASN A 4 -27.60 3.87 -27.39
C ASN A 4 -27.01 3.50 -26.02
N LYS A 5 -25.86 4.07 -25.62
CA LYS A 5 -25.18 3.66 -24.38
C LYS A 5 -25.87 4.13 -23.09
N ARG A 6 -26.58 5.26 -23.14
CA ARG A 6 -27.29 5.81 -21.96
C ARG A 6 -28.55 5.02 -21.65
N THR A 7 -29.24 4.55 -22.68
CA THR A 7 -30.45 3.74 -22.58
C THR A 7 -30.18 2.41 -21.89
N TYR A 8 -29.09 1.70 -22.24
CA TYR A 8 -28.75 0.44 -21.56
C TYR A 8 -28.40 0.65 -20.08
N PHE A 9 -27.73 1.76 -19.74
CA PHE A 9 -27.36 2.03 -18.35
C PHE A 9 -28.59 2.30 -17.48
N THR A 10 -29.57 3.08 -17.94
CA THR A 10 -30.84 3.29 -17.21
C THR A 10 -31.76 2.06 -17.23
N SER A 11 -31.68 1.21 -18.26
CA SER A 11 -32.43 -0.06 -18.29
C SER A 11 -31.91 -1.04 -17.24
N PHE A 12 -30.59 -1.03 -16.99
CA PHE A 12 -29.95 -1.92 -16.02
C PHE A 12 -30.26 -1.54 -14.57
N THR A 13 -30.31 -0.23 -14.25
CA THR A 13 -30.71 0.24 -12.92
C THR A 13 -32.18 -0.03 -12.62
N ASN A 14 -33.06 0.11 -13.61
CA ASN A 14 -34.49 -0.19 -13.44
C ASN A 14 -34.81 -1.69 -13.33
N MET A 15 -33.84 -2.58 -13.50
CA MET A 15 -34.04 -4.04 -13.43
C MET A 15 -33.76 -4.60 -12.02
N CYS A 16 -33.17 -3.80 -11.13
CA CYS A 16 -32.90 -4.19 -9.74
C CYS A 16 -34.05 -3.86 -8.77
N ASP A 17 -35.11 -3.20 -9.23
CA ASP A 17 -36.25 -2.77 -8.39
C ASP A 17 -37.52 -3.64 -8.58
N GLU A 18 -37.43 -4.75 -9.31
CA GLU A 18 -38.53 -5.71 -9.43
C GLU A 18 -38.32 -6.86 -8.41
N ASP A 19 -39.13 -6.86 -7.34
CA ASP A 19 -39.35 -7.99 -6.42
C ASP A 19 -40.03 -9.16 -7.18
N GLY A 20 -39.32 -9.74 -8.14
CA GLY A 20 -39.69 -11.00 -8.79
C GLY A 20 -39.46 -12.20 -7.87
N PRO A 21 -40.15 -13.33 -8.09
CA PRO A 21 -39.92 -14.54 -7.31
C PRO A 21 -38.45 -14.92 -7.42
N VAL A 22 -37.75 -14.93 -6.29
CA VAL A 22 -36.33 -15.31 -6.18
C VAL A 22 -36.16 -16.63 -6.93
N GLU A 23 -35.51 -16.60 -8.10
CA GLU A 23 -35.08 -17.84 -8.75
C GLU A 23 -34.15 -18.52 -7.76
N ASP A 24 -34.60 -19.65 -7.20
CA ASP A 24 -33.80 -20.47 -6.31
C ASP A 24 -32.54 -20.90 -7.06
N TYR A 25 -31.43 -20.24 -6.72
CA TYR A 25 -30.11 -20.67 -7.16
C TYR A 25 -29.77 -22.03 -6.52
N PRO A 26 -28.83 -22.80 -7.10
CA PRO A 26 -28.43 -24.09 -6.53
C PRO A 26 -27.99 -23.95 -5.06
N THR A 27 -28.46 -24.85 -4.18
CA THR A 27 -28.22 -24.73 -2.74
C THR A 27 -26.73 -24.82 -2.38
N GLU A 28 -25.92 -25.43 -3.26
CA GLU A 28 -24.47 -25.54 -3.11
C GLU A 28 -23.76 -24.17 -3.11
N ILE A 29 -24.36 -23.14 -3.73
CA ILE A 29 -23.79 -21.79 -3.77
C ILE A 29 -24.43 -20.82 -2.79
N ALA A 30 -25.49 -21.26 -2.08
CA ALA A 30 -26.27 -20.43 -1.16
C ALA A 30 -25.41 -19.76 -0.10
N GLU A 31 -24.62 -20.56 0.61
CA GLU A 31 -23.74 -20.07 1.68
C GLU A 31 -22.69 -19.09 1.14
N SER A 32 -22.16 -19.35 -0.05
CA SER A 32 -21.17 -18.48 -0.70
C SER A 32 -21.78 -17.14 -1.09
N LEU A 33 -23.01 -17.13 -1.62
CA LEU A 33 -23.73 -15.93 -1.98
C LEU A 33 -24.10 -15.09 -0.76
N THR A 34 -24.64 -15.71 0.30
CA THR A 34 -24.94 -15.02 1.56
C THR A 34 -23.67 -14.43 2.19
N GLY A 35 -22.57 -15.17 2.16
CA GLY A 35 -21.26 -14.68 2.65
C GLY A 35 -20.73 -13.51 1.82
N PHE A 36 -20.87 -13.57 0.49
CA PHE A 36 -20.48 -12.50 -0.41
C PHE A 36 -21.33 -11.24 -0.21
N ASP A 37 -22.65 -11.37 -0.13
CA ASP A 37 -23.58 -10.26 0.13
C ASP A 37 -23.27 -9.57 1.46
N SER A 38 -23.10 -10.36 2.52
CA SER A 38 -22.68 -9.85 3.84
C SER A 38 -21.36 -9.08 3.77
N SER A 39 -20.38 -9.62 3.03
CA SER A 39 -19.06 -9.00 2.85
C SER A 39 -19.15 -7.68 2.08
N ILE A 40 -19.95 -7.63 1.00
CA ILE A 40 -20.21 -6.40 0.23
C ILE A 40 -20.94 -5.37 1.10
N GLY A 41 -21.92 -5.78 1.90
CA GLY A 41 -22.61 -4.92 2.85
C GLY A 41 -21.65 -4.27 3.86
N SER A 42 -20.69 -5.03 4.38
CA SER A 42 -19.63 -4.50 5.25
C SER A 42 -18.71 -3.51 4.53
N VAL A 43 -18.30 -3.82 3.30
CA VAL A 43 -17.46 -2.93 2.49
C VAL A 43 -18.20 -1.62 2.19
N ASN A 44 -19.46 -1.67 1.78
CA ASN A 44 -20.27 -0.48 1.48
C ASN A 44 -20.36 0.45 2.69
N LYS A 45 -20.68 -0.08 3.88
CA LYS A 45 -20.70 0.72 5.12
C LYS A 45 -19.37 1.42 5.40
N MET A 46 -18.27 0.72 5.14
CA MET A 46 -16.92 1.24 5.37
C MET A 46 -16.55 2.32 4.35
N VAL A 47 -16.95 2.14 3.09
CA VAL A 47 -16.79 3.14 2.02
C VAL A 47 -17.65 4.37 2.29
N ASP A 48 -18.89 4.22 2.70
CA ASP A 48 -19.78 5.34 3.07
C ASP A 48 -19.19 6.16 4.22
N THR A 49 -18.64 5.48 5.22
CA THR A 49 -17.93 6.13 6.32
C THR A 49 -16.72 6.91 5.80
N MET A 50 -15.96 6.34 4.86
CA MET A 50 -14.78 7.00 4.30
C MET A 50 -15.12 8.18 3.39
N ILE A 51 -16.21 8.12 2.62
CA ILE A 51 -16.68 9.18 1.72
C ILE A 51 -17.34 10.32 2.52
N SER A 52 -18.02 10.01 3.62
CA SER A 52 -18.60 11.04 4.50
C SER A 52 -17.54 11.90 5.20
N LEU A 53 -16.31 11.40 5.32
CA LEU A 53 -15.15 12.19 5.72
C LEU A 53 -14.64 13.00 4.54
N SER A 54 -14.51 14.32 4.70
CA SER A 54 -13.86 15.16 3.69
C SER A 54 -12.39 14.75 3.54
N LYS A 55 -12.04 14.10 2.42
CA LYS A 55 -10.66 13.68 2.14
C LYS A 55 -9.68 14.84 2.25
N ASN A 56 -10.07 16.04 1.83
CA ASN A 56 -9.23 17.24 1.95
C ASN A 56 -8.97 17.64 3.40
N GLU A 57 -9.97 17.55 4.28
CA GLU A 57 -9.81 17.85 5.71
C GLU A 57 -8.94 16.81 6.43
N VAL A 58 -9.01 15.55 6.01
CA VAL A 58 -8.16 14.48 6.53
C VAL A 58 -6.72 14.66 6.04
N LEU A 59 -6.51 14.88 4.74
CA LEU A 59 -5.18 15.02 4.15
C LEU A 59 -4.40 16.21 4.72
N GLN A 60 -5.06 17.34 5.00
CA GLN A 60 -4.42 18.52 5.58
C GLN A 60 -3.81 18.27 6.98
N LYS A 61 -4.29 17.26 7.71
CA LYS A 61 -3.82 16.91 9.06
C LYS A 61 -2.69 15.88 9.06
N LEU A 62 -2.41 15.25 7.92
CA LEU A 62 -1.45 14.16 7.80
C LEU A 62 -0.10 14.67 7.30
N ASP A 63 0.99 14.03 7.75
CA ASP A 63 2.30 14.29 7.17
C ASP A 63 2.36 13.76 5.71
N PRO A 64 3.29 14.25 4.87
CA PRO A 64 3.34 13.82 3.46
C PRO A 64 3.50 12.30 3.25
N LEU A 65 4.13 11.60 4.18
CA LEU A 65 4.32 10.16 4.10
C LEU A 65 3.03 9.40 4.48
N GLU A 66 2.28 9.91 5.45
CA GLU A 66 0.96 9.42 5.83
C GLU A 66 -0.07 9.65 4.72
N GLN A 67 -0.04 10.83 4.07
CA GLN A 67 -0.86 11.11 2.89
C GLN A 67 -0.58 10.09 1.77
N ALA A 68 0.69 9.85 1.45
CA ALA A 68 1.07 8.88 0.43
C ALA A 68 0.60 7.45 0.76
N LYS A 69 0.63 7.05 2.04
CA LYS A 69 0.08 5.76 2.48
C LYS A 69 -1.42 5.71 2.28
N LEU A 70 -2.15 6.74 2.70
CA LEU A 70 -3.60 6.81 2.56
C LEU A 70 -4.03 6.73 1.08
N ASP A 71 -3.36 7.48 0.21
CA ASP A 71 -3.64 7.47 -1.23
C ASP A 71 -3.34 6.11 -1.87
N LEU A 72 -2.23 5.45 -1.50
CA LEU A 72 -1.91 4.12 -1.99
C LEU A 72 -2.91 3.06 -1.51
N MET A 73 -3.35 3.14 -0.25
CA MET A 73 -4.38 2.25 0.28
C MET A 73 -5.72 2.47 -0.41
N SER A 74 -6.09 3.72 -0.69
CA SER A 74 -7.31 4.07 -1.44
C SER A 74 -7.26 3.51 -2.86
N ALA A 75 -6.14 3.70 -3.56
CA ALA A 75 -5.93 3.16 -4.90
C ALA A 75 -5.98 1.62 -4.90
N TYR A 76 -5.33 0.97 -3.92
CA TYR A 76 -5.36 -0.49 -3.77
C TYR A 76 -6.77 -1.02 -3.56
N ALA A 77 -7.54 -0.39 -2.67
CA ALA A 77 -8.92 -0.77 -2.40
C ALA A 77 -9.80 -0.67 -3.65
N LEU A 78 -9.75 0.47 -4.36
CA LEU A 78 -10.52 0.67 -5.60
C LEU A 78 -10.17 -0.37 -6.68
N ASN A 79 -8.89 -0.65 -6.88
CA ASN A 79 -8.46 -1.64 -7.86
C ASN A 79 -8.84 -3.07 -7.45
N SER A 80 -8.85 -3.37 -6.14
CA SER A 80 -9.28 -4.67 -5.61
C SER A 80 -10.80 -4.87 -5.79
N LEU A 81 -11.60 -3.83 -5.57
CA LEU A 81 -13.04 -3.88 -5.84
C LEU A 81 -13.32 -4.06 -7.34
N PHE A 82 -12.55 -3.38 -8.18
CA PHE A 82 -12.65 -3.56 -9.62
C PHE A 82 -12.25 -4.98 -10.06
N TRP A 83 -11.26 -5.59 -9.42
CA TRP A 83 -10.93 -7.01 -9.64
C TRP A 83 -12.11 -7.91 -9.32
N VAL A 84 -12.76 -7.73 -8.17
CA VAL A 84 -13.95 -8.49 -7.77
C VAL A 84 -15.08 -8.31 -8.79
N TYR A 85 -15.30 -7.07 -9.25
CA TYR A 85 -16.28 -6.78 -10.31
C TYR A 85 -15.97 -7.55 -11.61
N LEU A 86 -14.72 -7.58 -12.07
CA LEU A 86 -14.36 -8.36 -13.26
C LEU A 86 -14.67 -9.86 -13.09
N VAL A 87 -14.37 -10.42 -11.91
CA VAL A 87 -14.69 -11.81 -11.59
C VAL A 87 -16.21 -12.06 -11.67
N THR A 88 -17.04 -11.13 -11.17
CA THR A 88 -18.50 -11.29 -11.23
C THR A 88 -19.06 -11.16 -12.64
N GLN A 89 -18.37 -10.46 -13.53
CA GLN A 89 -18.69 -10.42 -14.97
C GLN A 89 -18.14 -11.63 -15.76
N GLY A 90 -17.52 -12.61 -15.08
CA GLY A 90 -16.89 -13.75 -15.74
C GLY A 90 -15.61 -13.41 -16.51
N ILE A 91 -15.04 -12.23 -16.29
CA ILE A 91 -13.79 -11.79 -16.93
C ILE A 91 -12.62 -12.19 -16.02
N ASN A 92 -11.68 -12.97 -16.56
CA ASN A 92 -10.46 -13.30 -15.83
C ASN A 92 -9.61 -12.04 -15.62
N PRO A 93 -9.42 -11.55 -14.38
CA PRO A 93 -8.73 -10.29 -14.16
C PRO A 93 -7.23 -10.36 -14.45
N LYS A 94 -6.65 -11.57 -14.53
CA LYS A 94 -5.25 -11.78 -14.91
C LYS A 94 -4.99 -11.43 -16.38
N ASP A 95 -6.00 -11.51 -17.22
CA ASP A 95 -5.95 -11.16 -18.64
C ASP A 95 -6.36 -9.70 -18.89
N HIS A 96 -6.76 -8.99 -17.83
CA HIS A 96 -7.14 -7.58 -17.85
C HIS A 96 -5.99 -6.68 -17.39
N GLY A 97 -5.96 -5.42 -17.84
CA GLY A 97 -4.94 -4.43 -17.45
C GLY A 97 -4.87 -4.11 -15.95
N ILE A 98 -5.88 -4.53 -15.18
CA ILE A 98 -5.95 -4.32 -13.72
C ILE A 98 -4.76 -4.96 -12.97
N LYS A 99 -4.22 -6.06 -13.51
CA LYS A 99 -3.03 -6.69 -12.95
C LYS A 99 -1.82 -5.72 -12.96
N GLN A 100 -1.66 -4.95 -14.03
CA GLN A 100 -0.56 -3.98 -14.14
C GLN A 100 -0.74 -2.82 -13.17
N GLU A 101 -1.99 -2.37 -12.96
CA GLU A 101 -2.30 -1.33 -11.97
C GLU A 101 -1.97 -1.79 -10.55
N LEU A 102 -2.30 -3.03 -10.19
CA LEU A 102 -1.94 -3.61 -8.89
C LEU A 102 -0.42 -3.73 -8.69
N GLU A 103 0.33 -4.15 -9.71
CA GLU A 103 1.80 -4.19 -9.63
C GLU A 103 2.41 -2.78 -9.53
N ARG A 104 1.81 -1.79 -10.21
CA ARG A 104 2.22 -0.38 -10.07
C ARG A 104 2.02 0.09 -8.62
N ILE A 105 0.87 -0.19 -8.02
CA ILE A 105 0.58 0.14 -6.63
C ILE A 105 1.57 -0.54 -5.68
N ARG A 106 1.81 -1.85 -5.84
CA ARG A 106 2.80 -2.58 -5.03
C ARG A 106 4.18 -1.96 -5.12
N THR A 107 4.60 -1.55 -6.32
CA THR A 107 5.88 -0.85 -6.53
C THR A 107 5.96 0.43 -5.70
N TYR A 108 4.91 1.25 -5.67
CA TYR A 108 4.88 2.47 -4.88
C TYR A 108 4.78 2.21 -3.37
N MET A 109 4.05 1.18 -2.93
CA MET A 109 4.04 0.75 -1.52
C MET A 109 5.44 0.36 -1.05
N ASN A 110 6.22 -0.35 -1.88
CA ASN A 110 7.61 -0.68 -1.56
C ASN A 110 8.49 0.56 -1.44
N LYS A 111 8.30 1.58 -2.30
CA LYS A 111 9.01 2.87 -2.19
C LYS A 111 8.68 3.59 -0.87
N VAL A 112 7.40 3.63 -0.49
CA VAL A 112 6.97 4.22 0.78
C VAL A 112 7.56 3.48 1.98
N LYS A 113 7.62 2.14 1.90
CA LYS A 113 8.28 1.32 2.92
C LYS A 113 9.77 1.64 3.02
N GLU A 114 10.50 1.68 1.91
CA GLU A 114 11.93 2.02 1.89
C GLU A 114 12.20 3.42 2.47
N ILE A 115 11.39 4.43 2.12
CA ILE A 115 11.48 5.77 2.69
C ILE A 115 11.26 5.72 4.21
N THR A 116 10.25 4.98 4.67
CA THR A 116 9.93 4.82 6.09
C THR A 116 11.09 4.16 6.84
N ASP A 117 11.68 3.11 6.27
CA ASP A 117 12.77 2.35 6.88
C ASP A 117 14.06 3.18 6.93
N ARG A 118 14.38 3.93 5.86
CA ARG A 118 15.49 4.89 5.85
C ARG A 118 15.32 6.00 6.90
N LYS A 119 14.09 6.43 7.18
CA LYS A 119 13.81 7.43 8.24
C LYS A 119 14.07 6.85 9.64
N LYS A 120 13.93 5.53 9.82
CA LYS A 120 14.18 4.81 11.08
C LYS A 120 15.63 4.32 11.24
N ALA A 121 16.38 4.22 10.15
CA ALA A 121 17.74 3.71 10.17
C ALA A 121 18.68 4.58 11.03
N ALA A 122 19.59 3.93 11.75
CA ALA A 122 20.62 4.61 12.53
C ALA A 122 21.49 5.48 11.59
N ARG A 123 21.64 6.75 11.94
CA ARG A 123 22.49 7.69 11.19
C ARG A 123 23.90 7.68 11.77
N LEU A 124 24.89 7.53 10.90
CA LEU A 124 26.29 7.74 11.27
C LEU A 124 26.51 9.22 11.62
N ASP A 125 27.08 9.47 12.80
CA ASP A 125 27.55 10.80 13.18
C ASP A 125 28.80 11.12 12.34
N ARG A 126 28.61 11.95 11.32
CA ARG A 126 29.70 12.40 10.44
C ARG A 126 30.79 13.16 11.21
N GLY A 127 30.42 13.87 12.29
CA GLY A 127 31.36 14.56 13.15
C GLY A 127 32.23 13.59 13.93
N ALA A 128 31.64 12.55 14.53
CA ALA A 128 32.37 11.48 15.20
C ALA A 128 33.29 10.73 14.23
N ALA A 129 32.80 10.37 13.04
CA ALA A 129 33.61 9.72 12.00
C ALA A 129 34.80 10.59 11.57
N SER A 130 34.58 11.90 11.37
CA SER A 130 35.65 12.85 11.03
C SER A 130 36.69 12.97 12.15
N ARG A 131 36.27 12.96 13.42
CA ARG A 131 37.18 12.95 14.57
C ARG A 131 38.00 11.66 14.64
N PHE A 132 37.40 10.50 14.37
CA PHE A 132 38.14 9.23 14.32
C PHE A 132 39.19 9.22 13.22
N VAL A 133 38.85 9.68 12.01
CA VAL A 133 39.81 9.77 10.90
C VAL A 133 40.93 10.76 11.22
N ARG A 134 40.60 11.94 11.76
CA ARG A 134 41.61 12.93 12.14
C ARG A 134 42.55 12.42 13.23
N ASN A 135 42.03 11.75 14.27
CA ASN A 135 42.88 11.18 15.31
C ASN A 135 43.73 10.01 14.78
N ALA A 136 43.20 9.20 13.85
CA ALA A 136 43.95 8.09 13.26
C ALA A 136 45.07 8.56 12.31
N LEU A 137 44.91 9.73 11.69
CA LEU A 137 45.92 10.36 10.83
C LEU A 137 46.83 11.34 11.58
N TRP A 138 46.56 11.60 12.86
CA TRP A 138 47.40 12.45 13.68
C TRP A 138 48.59 11.64 14.21
N GLU A 139 49.69 11.69 13.48
CA GLU A 139 51.00 11.25 13.97
C GLU A 139 51.61 12.44 14.71
N SER A 140 51.79 12.34 16.03
CA SER A 140 52.47 13.40 16.77
C SER A 140 53.91 13.48 16.29
N GLU A 141 54.33 14.65 15.78
CA GLU A 141 55.74 14.96 15.63
C GLU A 141 56.39 14.96 17.02
N GLY A 142 56.91 13.79 17.43
CA GLY A 142 57.70 13.59 18.63
C GLY A 142 57.12 12.60 19.66
N ASP A 143 57.22 11.30 19.39
CA ASP A 143 57.69 10.27 20.35
C ASP A 143 57.88 8.97 19.54
N GLY A 144 59.08 8.46 19.27
CA GLY A 144 60.00 8.00 20.29
C GLY A 144 59.93 6.47 20.34
N SER A 145 61.03 5.85 19.92
CA SER A 145 61.37 4.44 20.15
C SER A 145 60.83 3.85 21.46
N HIS A 146 59.91 2.89 21.38
CA HIS A 146 59.72 1.89 22.43
C HIS A 146 60.32 0.55 21.99
N GLN A 147 61.63 0.47 22.20
CA GLN A 147 62.44 -0.74 22.07
C GLN A 147 62.04 -1.73 23.17
N SER A 148 61.49 -2.86 22.75
CA SER A 148 61.21 -4.04 23.58
C SER A 148 62.44 -4.49 24.36
N LYS A 149 62.48 -4.26 25.68
CA LYS A 149 63.49 -4.83 26.58
C LYS A 149 63.10 -6.28 26.94
N ARG A 150 63.72 -7.24 26.26
CA ARG A 150 63.79 -8.66 26.64
C ARG A 150 64.38 -8.79 28.05
N ARG A 151 63.60 -9.30 29.01
CA ARG A 151 64.09 -9.76 30.32
C ARG A 151 64.84 -11.09 30.12
N LYS A 152 66.13 -11.13 30.44
CA LYS A 152 66.89 -12.38 30.66
C LYS A 152 66.82 -12.70 32.15
N GLN A 153 66.30 -13.88 32.46
CA GLN A 153 66.32 -14.49 33.78
C GLN A 153 67.75 -14.93 34.14
N SER A 154 68.10 -14.80 35.41
CA SER A 154 69.18 -15.54 36.08
C SER A 154 68.57 -16.30 37.24
#